data_AF-A0A172YCJ3-F1
#
_entry.id   AF-A0A172YCJ3-F1
#
_cell.length_a   1.000
_cell.length_b   1.000
_cell.length_c   1.000
_cell.angle_alpha   90.00
_cell.angle_beta   90.00
_cell.angle_gamma   90.00
#
_symmetry.space_group_name_H-M   'P 1'
#
loop_
_entity.id
_entity.type
_entity.pdbx_description
1 polymer ?
#
loop_
_entity_poly.entity_id
_entity_poly.type
_entity_poly.pdbx_seq_one_letter_code
_entity_poly.pdbx_strand_id
1 'polypeptide(L)'
;MLGGISIWQLLIVLGIIVLVFGTKKLRNIGGDLGGAVKGFKQAMNDDDKKDASTQSRVGHEDGNTFHGEAVHKEERDDTRHDSRK
;
A
#
# COMPACT_ATOMS: atom_id res chain seq x y z
N MET A 1 21.83 -22.18 -26.79
CA MET A 1 21.39 -20.89 -27.39
C MET A 1 20.22 -20.33 -26.58
N LEU A 2 20.46 -19.92 -25.33
CA LEU A 2 19.42 -19.37 -24.43
C LEU A 2 19.99 -18.25 -23.52
N GLY A 3 21.00 -17.53 -24.01
CA GLY A 3 21.72 -16.49 -23.23
C GLY A 3 21.67 -15.11 -23.87
N GLY A 4 20.60 -14.79 -24.61
CA GLY A 4 20.54 -13.62 -25.48
C GLY A 4 19.78 -12.42 -24.93
N ILE A 5 18.99 -12.58 -23.86
CA ILE A 5 18.23 -11.47 -23.27
C ILE A 5 19.09 -10.86 -22.17
N SER A 6 19.85 -9.82 -22.54
CA SER A 6 20.62 -9.00 -21.63
C SER A 6 19.69 -8.13 -20.80
N ILE A 7 19.98 -8.00 -19.50
CA ILE A 7 19.29 -7.08 -18.58
C ILE A 7 19.18 -5.67 -19.19
N TRP A 8 20.21 -5.24 -19.93
CA TRP A 8 20.24 -3.94 -20.59
C TRP A 8 19.17 -3.75 -21.67
N GLN A 9 18.81 -4.82 -22.39
CA GLN A 9 17.76 -4.76 -23.40
C GLN A 9 16.38 -4.67 -22.75
N LEU A 10 16.16 -5.40 -21.64
CA LEU A 10 14.91 -5.33 -20.88
C LEU A 10 14.66 -3.93 -20.33
N LEU A 11 15.69 -3.23 -19.83
CA LEU A 11 15.55 -1.85 -19.35
C LEU A 11 15.13 -0.87 -20.46
N ILE A 12 15.73 -1.01 -21.65
CA ILE A 12 15.38 -0.17 -22.80
C ILE A 12 13.93 -0.41 -23.24
N VAL A 13 13.52 -1.67 -23.33
CA VAL A 13 12.14 -2.05 -23.68
C VAL A 13 11.14 -1.55 -22.62
N LEU A 14 11.46 -1.73 -21.34
CA LEU A 14 10.65 -1.23 -20.23
C LEU A 14 10.49 0.30 -20.31
N GLY A 15 11.57 1.02 -20.61
CA GLY A 15 11.53 2.47 -20.79
C GLY A 15 10.56 2.92 -21.88
N ILE A 16 10.55 2.23 -23.03
CA ILE A 16 9.62 2.53 -24.13
C ILE A 16 8.17 2.26 -23.69
N ILE A 17 7.90 1.14 -23.02
CA ILE A 17 6.55 0.82 -22.51
C ILE A 17 6.08 1.90 -21.53
N VAL A 18 6.94 2.33 -20.60
CA VAL A 18 6.62 3.39 -19.65
C VAL A 18 6.34 4.71 -20.38
N LEU A 19 7.05 5.02 -21.46
CA LEU A 19 6.81 6.23 -22.26
C LEU A 19 5.46 6.18 -22.99
N VAL A 20 5.12 5.03 -23.60
CA VAL A 20 3.88 4.84 -24.36
C VAL A 20 2.65 4.82 -23.46
N PHE A 21 2.71 4.07 -22.36
CA PHE A 21 1.60 3.95 -21.42
C PHE A 21 1.55 5.09 -20.41
N GLY A 22 2.67 5.79 -20.20
CA GLY A 22 2.84 6.78 -19.15
C GLY A 22 2.95 6.16 -17.75
N THR A 23 3.66 6.83 -16.85
CA THR A 23 3.83 6.38 -15.45
C THR A 23 2.52 6.36 -14.67
N LYS A 24 1.52 7.17 -15.06
CA LYS A 24 0.23 7.28 -14.36
C LYS A 24 -0.64 6.02 -14.49
N LYS A 25 -0.68 5.41 -15.70
CA LYS A 25 -1.39 4.13 -15.92
C LYS A 25 -0.62 2.95 -15.31
N LEU A 26 0.71 2.94 -15.46
CA LEU A 26 1.57 1.93 -14.85
C LEU A 26 1.51 1.93 -13.32
N ARG A 27 1.39 3.10 -12.68
CA ARG A 27 1.24 3.19 -11.21
C ARG A 27 -0.11 2.65 -10.74
N ASN A 28 -1.18 2.96 -11.46
CA ASN A 28 -2.53 2.50 -11.10
C ASN A 28 -2.61 0.97 -11.16
N ILE A 29 -2.21 0.38 -12.30
CA ILE A 29 -2.21 -1.08 -12.50
C ILE A 29 -1.10 -1.78 -11.69
N GLY A 30 0.05 -1.12 -11.55
CA GLY A 30 1.19 -1.64 -10.79
C GLY A 30 0.97 -1.65 -9.28
N GLY A 31 0.10 -0.78 -8.74
CA GLY A 31 -0.33 -0.85 -7.34
C GLY A 31 -1.11 -2.13 -7.05
N ASP A 32 -2.11 -2.43 -7.89
CA ASP A 32 -2.97 -3.61 -7.74
C ASP A 32 -2.19 -4.91 -7.93
N LEU A 33 -1.41 -5.01 -9.02
CA LEU A 33 -0.57 -6.17 -9.30
C LEU A 33 0.58 -6.29 -8.30
N GLY A 34 1.19 -5.16 -7.91
CA GLY A 34 2.28 -5.14 -6.94
C GLY A 34 1.84 -5.59 -5.55
N GLY A 35 0.63 -5.22 -5.12
CA GLY A 35 0.03 -5.69 -3.88
C GLY A 35 -0.18 -7.21 -3.88
N ALA A 36 -0.75 -7.76 -4.96
CA ALA A 36 -0.97 -9.20 -5.11
C ALA A 36 0.36 -9.99 -5.11
N VAL A 37 1.37 -9.51 -5.85
CA VAL A 37 2.69 -10.14 -5.91
C VAL A 37 3.44 -10.02 -4.57
N LYS A 38 3.27 -8.92 -3.82
CA LYS A 38 3.85 -8.75 -2.48
C LYS A 38 3.31 -9.79 -1.50
N GLY A 39 2.00 -10.02 -1.49
CA GLY A 39 1.37 -11.06 -0.66
C GLY A 39 1.83 -12.47 -1.04
N PHE A 40 1.93 -12.76 -2.33
CA PHE A 40 2.43 -14.04 -2.82
C PHE A 40 3.89 -14.29 -2.42
N LYS A 41 4.78 -13.29 -2.59
CA LYS A 41 6.17 -13.37 -2.15
C LYS A 41 6.26 -13.56 -0.65
N GLN A 42 5.44 -12.85 0.13
CA GLN A 42 5.44 -12.96 1.58
C GLN A 42 4.98 -14.34 2.06
N ALA A 43 3.92 -14.90 1.46
CA ALA A 43 3.46 -16.26 1.77
C ALA A 43 4.51 -17.33 1.40
N MET A 44 5.15 -17.21 0.23
CA MET A 44 6.25 -18.11 -0.16
C MET A 44 7.45 -17.99 0.80
N ASN A 45 7.80 -16.78 1.22
CA ASN A 45 8.91 -16.57 2.16
C ASN A 45 8.54 -16.97 3.60
N ASP A 46 7.27 -16.93 3.99
CA ASP A 46 6.79 -17.40 5.30
C ASP A 46 6.80 -18.92 5.39
N ASP A 47 6.53 -19.64 4.29
CA ASP A 47 6.71 -21.09 4.24
C ASP A 47 8.20 -21.48 4.35
N ASP A 48 9.11 -20.68 3.80
CA ASP A 48 10.57 -20.86 3.98
C ASP A 48 11.08 -20.39 5.36
N LYS A 49 10.33 -19.55 6.10
CA LYS A 49 10.71 -18.96 7.39
C LYS A 49 9.95 -19.50 8.61
N LYS A 50 9.14 -20.55 8.47
CA LYS A 50 8.53 -21.23 9.63
C LYS A 50 9.55 -21.81 10.63
N ASP A 51 10.85 -21.78 10.30
CA ASP A 51 11.94 -22.06 11.25
C ASP A 51 12.46 -20.82 12.03
N ALA A 52 12.03 -19.60 11.75
CA ALA A 52 12.53 -18.39 12.42
C ALA A 52 11.49 -17.26 12.54
N SER A 53 10.56 -17.45 13.47
CA SER A 53 9.93 -16.41 14.33
C SER A 53 9.43 -15.11 13.67
N THR A 54 8.11 -14.95 13.70
CA THR A 54 7.42 -13.70 14.08
C THR A 54 7.95 -12.41 13.41
N GLN A 55 7.55 -12.15 12.17
CA GLN A 55 7.69 -10.82 11.57
C GLN A 55 6.32 -10.23 11.20
N SER A 56 5.50 -10.01 12.23
CA SER A 56 4.42 -9.03 12.18
C SER A 56 5.04 -7.63 12.30
N ARG A 57 5.48 -7.05 11.17
CA ARG A 57 5.86 -5.63 11.08
C ARG A 57 5.59 -5.07 9.67
N VAL A 58 4.56 -4.21 9.60
CA VAL A 58 4.51 -2.93 8.85
C VAL A 58 4.21 -3.03 7.33
N GLY A 59 3.33 -2.22 6.74
CA GLY A 59 2.73 -0.96 7.20
C GLY A 59 1.52 -0.55 6.38
N HIS A 60 0.57 0.07 7.09
CA HIS A 60 -0.44 0.95 6.55
C HIS A 60 0.15 2.36 6.71
N GLU A 61 0.62 2.96 5.61
CA GLU A 61 1.03 4.36 5.57
C GLU A 61 0.30 5.03 4.40
N ASP A 62 -0.70 5.81 4.78
CA ASP A 62 -1.06 7.15 4.30
C ASP A 62 -1.26 7.36 2.80
N GLY A 63 -2.54 7.40 2.42
CA GLY A 63 -2.98 7.74 1.06
C GLY A 63 -4.39 8.32 1.03
N ASN A 64 -4.62 9.40 1.76
CA ASN A 64 -5.67 10.40 1.52
C ASN A 64 -7.13 9.92 1.63
N THR A 65 -7.56 9.53 2.83
CA THR A 65 -8.99 9.44 3.15
C THR A 65 -9.54 10.86 3.30
N PHE A 66 -10.24 11.33 2.26
CA PHE A 66 -11.00 12.57 2.27
C PHE A 66 -12.08 12.48 3.37
N HIS A 67 -11.82 13.13 4.51
CA HIS A 67 -12.75 13.21 5.63
C HIS A 67 -13.89 14.17 5.22
N GLY A 68 -14.99 13.61 4.72
CA GLY A 68 -16.25 14.32 4.67
C GLY A 68 -16.74 14.52 6.11
N GLU A 69 -16.61 15.74 6.61
CA GLU A 69 -17.10 16.17 7.92
C GLU A 69 -18.62 15.93 8.01
N ALA A 70 -19.02 14.86 8.70
CA ALA A 70 -20.39 14.69 9.17
C ALA A 70 -20.55 15.54 10.43
N VAL A 71 -21.16 16.71 10.25
CA VAL A 71 -21.54 17.63 11.33
C VAL A 71 -22.52 16.92 12.27
N HIS A 72 -22.02 16.31 13.35
CA HIS A 72 -22.85 15.84 14.45
C HIS A 72 -23.05 17.01 15.42
N LYS A 73 -24.21 17.65 15.30
CA LYS A 73 -24.69 18.64 16.25
C LYS A 73 -25.08 17.93 17.55
N GLU A 74 -24.17 17.88 18.51
CA GLU A 74 -24.49 17.52 19.89
C GLU A 74 -24.89 18.77 20.66
N GLU A 75 -26.20 18.88 20.84
CA GLU A 75 -26.85 19.83 21.73
C GLU A 75 -26.44 19.50 23.17
N ARG A 76 -25.87 20.50 23.85
CA ARG A 76 -25.30 20.39 25.20
C ARG A 76 -26.38 19.99 26.21
N ASP A 77 -26.28 18.76 26.72
CA ASP A 77 -26.94 18.34 27.95
C ASP A 77 -26.15 18.93 29.12
N ASP A 78 -26.65 20.02 29.69
CA ASP A 78 -26.01 20.78 30.77
C ASP A 78 -26.23 20.06 32.11
N THR A 79 -25.38 19.07 32.38
CA THR A 79 -25.32 18.40 33.69
C THR A 79 -24.86 19.37 34.76
N ARG A 80 -25.84 19.72 35.60
CA ARG A 80 -25.79 19.74 37.07
C ARG A 80 -24.40 19.58 37.72
N HIS A 81 -24.20 20.47 38.68
CA HIS A 81 -23.51 20.24 39.96
C HIS A 81 -21.99 20.47 39.97
N ASP A 82 -21.57 21.70 40.24
CA ASP A 82 -20.63 21.96 41.35
C ASP A 82 -20.60 23.46 41.67
N SER A 83 -21.17 23.82 42.81
CA SER A 83 -20.84 25.08 43.49
C SER A 83 -20.57 24.72 44.95
N ARG A 84 -19.38 24.18 45.17
CA ARG A 84 -18.38 24.72 46.09
C ARG A 84 -18.98 25.25 47.41
N LYS A 85 -18.93 24.39 48.44
CA LYS A 85 -18.85 24.80 49.85
C LYS A 85 -17.46 24.46 50.38
#